data_AF-A0A7C7AA99-F1
#
_entry.id   AF-A0A7C7AA99-F1
#
_cell.length_a   1.000
_cell.length_b   1.000
_cell.length_c   1.000
_cell.angle_alpha   90.00
_cell.angle_beta   90.00
_cell.angle_gamma   90.00
#
_symmetry.space_group_name_H-M   'P 1'
#
loop_
_entity.id
_entity.type
_entity.pdbx_description
1 polymer ?
#
loop_
_entity_poly.entity_id
_entity_poly.type
_entity_poly.pdbx_seq_one_letter_code
_entity_poly.pdbx_strand_id
1 'polypeptide(L)'
;MPFEFRHENTILGPLSVRQFGYLLSNFLVIGFFAVIPLKMLFVKILFSVVWLVLTMLFAFLKIGNMYFDKFVLVYIGYLKKPKVYYYTR
;
A
#
# COMPACT_ATOMS: atom_id res chain seq x y z
N MET A 1 -7.26 23.69 -6.50
CA MET A 1 -6.21 22.76 -6.05
C MET A 1 -6.80 21.35 -6.08
N PRO A 2 -6.44 20.44 -7.00
CA PRO A 2 -7.39 19.39 -7.38
C PRO A 2 -7.26 18.08 -6.60
N PHE A 3 -6.82 18.08 -5.33
CA PHE A 3 -6.84 16.87 -4.49
C PHE A 3 -7.02 17.21 -3.01
N GLU A 4 -8.17 17.79 -2.65
CA GLU A 4 -8.63 17.81 -1.26
C GLU A 4 -9.31 16.48 -0.94
N PHE A 5 -8.57 15.53 -0.38
CA PHE A 5 -9.18 14.32 0.14
C PHE A 5 -9.89 14.65 1.46
N ARG A 6 -11.23 14.68 1.40
CA ARG A 6 -12.14 14.82 2.56
C ARG A 6 -11.70 13.92 3.72
N HIS A 7 -11.97 14.42 4.93
CA HIS A 7 -11.59 13.84 6.21
C HIS A 7 -11.85 12.33 6.21
N GLU A 8 -10.77 11.57 6.44
CA GLU A 8 -10.83 10.12 6.45
C GLU A 8 -11.54 9.66 7.72
N ASN A 9 -12.50 8.72 7.59
CA ASN A 9 -13.20 8.18 8.75
C ASN A 9 -12.19 7.45 9.65
N THR A 10 -11.98 8.00 10.84
CA THR A 10 -11.14 7.43 11.89
C THR A 10 -11.95 6.46 12.72
N ILE A 11 -11.47 5.23 12.89
CA ILE A 11 -12.12 4.20 13.73
C ILE A 11 -11.58 4.25 15.16
N LEU A 12 -10.26 4.45 15.31
CA LEU A 12 -9.54 4.39 16.59
C LEU A 12 -8.57 5.58 16.67
N GLY A 13 -9.01 6.68 17.27
CA GLY A 13 -8.18 7.88 17.42
C GLY A 13 -7.65 8.40 16.07
N PRO A 14 -6.33 8.55 15.88
CA PRO A 14 -5.76 9.01 14.61
C PRO A 14 -5.78 7.95 13.49
N LEU A 15 -6.24 6.72 13.76
CA LEU A 15 -6.18 5.60 12.83
C LEU A 15 -7.40 5.54 11.92
N SER A 16 -7.16 5.62 10.61
CA SER A 16 -8.21 5.47 9.61
C SER A 16 -8.63 4.02 9.38
N VAL A 17 -9.83 3.81 8.82
CA VAL A 17 -10.34 2.48 8.39
C VAL A 17 -9.31 1.77 7.51
N ARG A 18 -8.66 2.52 6.61
CA ARG A 18 -7.70 1.97 5.64
C ARG A 18 -6.41 1.56 6.32
N GLN A 19 -5.87 2.40 7.19
CA GLN A 19 -4.70 2.09 8.00
C GLN A 19 -4.94 0.84 8.86
N PHE A 20 -6.12 0.75 9.47
CA PHE A 20 -6.52 -0.44 10.22
C PHE A 20 -6.54 -1.69 9.35
N GLY A 21 -7.09 -1.61 8.14
CA GLY A 21 -7.08 -2.73 7.18
C GLY A 21 -5.66 -3.20 6.81
N TYR A 22 -4.74 -2.27 6.56
CA TYR A 22 -3.34 -2.62 6.28
C TYR A 22 -2.64 -3.25 7.49
N LEU A 23 -2.88 -2.73 8.70
CA LEU A 23 -2.35 -3.32 9.94
C LEU A 23 -2.90 -4.73 10.18
N LEU A 24 -4.20 -4.93 10.03
CA LEU A 24 -4.84 -6.23 10.16
C LEU A 24 -4.24 -7.23 9.15
N SER A 25 -3.98 -6.80 7.91
CA SER A 25 -3.35 -7.64 6.89
C SER A 25 -1.95 -8.12 7.31
N ASN A 26 -1.17 -7.30 8.02
CA ASN A 26 0.13 -7.72 8.55
C ASN A 26 -0.01 -8.81 9.61
N PHE A 27 -0.97 -8.66 10.54
CA PHE A 27 -1.22 -9.69 11.55
C PHE A 27 -1.65 -11.02 10.91
N LEU A 28 -2.50 -10.97 9.88
CA LEU A 28 -2.93 -12.16 9.15
C LEU A 28 -1.77 -12.85 8.43
N VAL A 29 -0.91 -12.09 7.75
CA VAL A 29 0.23 -12.65 7.01
C VAL A 29 1.26 -13.26 7.96
N ILE A 30 1.57 -12.58 9.06
CA ILE A 30 2.50 -13.12 10.08
C ILE A 30 1.91 -14.37 10.73
N GLY A 31 0.63 -14.35 11.11
CA GLY A 31 -0.07 -15.51 11.65
C GLY A 31 -0.09 -16.69 10.68
N PHE A 32 -0.34 -16.43 9.40
CA PHE A 32 -0.32 -17.45 8.34
C PHE A 32 1.06 -18.10 8.20
N PHE A 33 2.13 -17.31 8.15
CA PHE A 33 3.49 -17.86 8.08
C PHE A 33 3.94 -18.59 9.36
N ALA A 34 3.36 -18.27 10.51
CA ALA A 34 3.62 -18.97 11.77
C ALA A 34 3.05 -20.39 11.77
N VAL A 35 1.87 -20.60 11.18
CA VAL A 35 1.19 -21.91 11.16
C VAL A 35 1.77 -22.88 10.12
N ILE A 36 2.29 -22.38 8.99
CA ILE A 36 2.76 -23.26 7.92
C ILE A 36 4.11 -23.90 8.27
N PRO A 37 4.27 -25.24 8.15
CA PRO A 37 5.53 -25.94 8.40
C PRO A 37 6.52 -25.83 7.22
N LEU A 38 6.83 -24.61 6.79
CA LEU A 38 7.84 -24.31 5.78
C LEU A 38 9.24 -24.37 6.42
N LYS A 39 10.11 -25.27 5.91
CA LYS A 39 11.47 -25.48 6.43
C LYS A 39 12.40 -24.26 6.27
N MET A 40 12.11 -23.38 5.32
CA MET A 40 12.93 -22.21 5.03
C MET A 40 12.48 -20.99 5.85
N LEU A 41 12.93 -20.92 7.11
CA LEU A 41 12.65 -19.79 8.01
C LEU A 41 13.07 -18.44 7.42
N PHE A 42 14.22 -18.40 6.74
CA PHE A 42 14.74 -17.18 6.13
C PHE A 42 13.77 -16.57 5.10
N VAL A 43 13.18 -17.41 4.23
CA VAL A 43 12.24 -16.95 3.19
C VAL A 43 10.97 -16.37 3.81
N LYS A 44 10.47 -16.98 4.89
CA LYS A 44 9.31 -16.44 5.63
C LYS A 44 9.59 -15.06 6.18
N ILE A 45 10.73 -14.89 6.85
CA ILE A 45 11.12 -13.62 7.47
C ILE A 45 11.29 -12.56 6.38
N LEU A 46 12.02 -12.88 5.31
CA LEU A 46 12.24 -11.96 4.19
C LEU A 46 10.90 -11.47 3.61
N PHE A 47 9.99 -12.41 3.29
CA PHE A 47 8.70 -12.05 2.70
C PHE A 47 7.83 -11.26 3.67
N SER A 48 7.83 -11.63 4.96
CA SER A 48 7.05 -10.93 5.98
C SER A 48 7.54 -9.50 6.21
N VAL A 49 8.87 -9.29 6.21
CA VAL A 49 9.48 -7.96 6.35
C VAL A 49 9.17 -7.09 5.14
N VAL A 50 9.34 -7.61 3.91
CA VAL A 50 9.00 -6.88 2.69
C VAL A 50 7.52 -6.50 2.66
N TRP A 51 6.65 -7.43 3.03
CA TRP A 51 5.21 -7.19 3.12
C TRP A 51 4.88 -6.10 4.15
N LEU A 52 5.47 -6.18 5.35
CA LEU A 52 5.25 -5.21 6.42
C LEU A 52 5.68 -3.80 5.99
N VAL A 53 6.85 -3.67 5.36
CA VAL A 53 7.33 -2.36 4.88
C VAL A 53 6.37 -1.78 3.83
N LEU A 54 5.93 -2.58 2.87
CA LEU A 54 5.00 -2.14 1.83
C LEU A 54 3.65 -1.68 2.39
N THR A 55 3.05 -2.46 3.29
CA THR A 55 1.75 -2.11 3.88
C THR A 55 1.84 -0.91 4.82
N MET A 56 2.97 -0.72 5.52
CA MET A 56 3.22 0.49 6.32
C MET A 56 3.35 1.73 5.43
N LEU A 57 4.00 1.62 4.28
CA LEU A 57 4.04 2.70 3.29
C LEU A 57 2.64 3.03 2.79
N PHE A 58 1.80 2.03 2.47
CA PHE A 58 0.42 2.26 2.05
C PHE A 58 -0.46 2.87 3.15
N ALA A 59 -0.22 2.52 4.41
CA ALA A 59 -1.00 3.01 5.54
C ALA A 59 -0.70 4.49 5.86
N PHE A 60 0.58 4.87 5.92
CA PHE A 60 0.97 6.15 6.50
C PHE A 60 1.53 7.16 5.50
N LEU A 61 2.10 6.71 4.38
CA LEU A 61 2.75 7.63 3.46
C LEU A 61 1.70 8.44 2.66
N LYS A 62 1.88 9.76 2.68
CA LYS A 62 1.12 10.71 1.85
C LYS A 62 2.10 11.50 0.99
N ILE A 63 1.81 11.60 -0.31
CA ILE A 63 2.59 12.38 -1.28
C ILE A 63 1.66 13.43 -1.87
N GLY A 64 1.97 14.72 -1.68
CA GLY A 64 1.18 15.82 -2.25
C GLY A 64 -0.30 15.77 -1.83
N ASN A 65 -0.58 15.51 -0.55
CA ASN A 65 -1.92 15.31 0.02
C ASN A 65 -2.66 14.05 -0.48
N MET A 66 -2.05 13.24 -1.36
CA MET A 66 -2.60 11.97 -1.84
C MET A 66 -2.02 10.80 -1.05
N TYR A 67 -2.87 9.84 -0.68
CA TYR A 67 -2.41 8.59 -0.06
C TYR A 67 -1.54 7.79 -1.04
N PHE A 68 -0.51 7.12 -0.53
CA PHE A 68 0.49 6.43 -1.34
C PHE A 68 -0.11 5.29 -2.19
N ASP A 69 -1.07 4.54 -1.68
CA ASP A 69 -1.81 3.52 -2.44
C ASP A 69 -2.51 4.12 -3.69
N LYS A 70 -3.19 5.26 -3.54
CA LYS A 70 -3.83 5.97 -4.66
C LYS A 70 -2.80 6.51 -5.63
N PHE A 71 -1.69 7.03 -5.11
CA PHE A 71 -0.57 7.47 -5.94
C PHE A 71 -0.01 6.32 -6.79
N VAL A 72 0.20 5.14 -6.20
CA VAL A 72 0.65 3.95 -6.92
C VAL A 72 -0.36 3.52 -7.99
N LEU A 73 -1.66 3.56 -7.71
CA LEU A 73 -2.70 3.25 -8.70
C LEU A 73 -2.66 4.23 -9.89
N VAL A 74 -2.52 5.52 -9.64
CA VAL A 74 -2.38 6.55 -10.68
C VAL A 74 -1.10 6.33 -11.48
N TYR A 75 0.01 6.03 -10.80
CA TYR A 75 1.30 5.76 -11.43
C TYR A 75 1.26 4.53 -12.34
N ILE A 76 0.65 3.43 -11.88
CA ILE A 76 0.43 2.22 -12.70
C ILE A 76 -0.45 2.55 -13.90
N GLY A 77 -1.51 3.34 -13.71
CA GLY A 77 -2.37 3.82 -14.79
C GLY A 77 -1.60 4.64 -15.82
N TYR A 78 -0.69 5.51 -15.37
CA TYR A 78 0.19 6.29 -16.24
C TYR A 78 1.13 5.39 -17.06
N LEU A 79 1.76 4.40 -16.45
CA LEU A 79 2.65 3.46 -17.16
C LEU A 79 1.91 2.62 -18.20
N LYS A 80 0.64 2.28 -17.95
CA LYS A 80 -0.20 1.52 -18.87
C LYS A 80 -0.78 2.35 -20.02
N LYS A 81 -0.73 3.68 -19.95
CA LYS A 81 -1.24 4.52 -21.04
C LYS A 81 -0.34 4.35 -22.28
N PRO A 82 -0.90 3.99 -23.46
CA PRO A 82 -0.13 4.00 -24.68
C PRO A 82 0.36 5.43 -24.93
N LYS A 83 1.68 5.60 -25.05
CA LYS A 83 2.29 6.89 -25.38
C LYS A 83 1.99 7.19 -26.85
N VAL A 84 0.89 7.89 -27.10
CA VAL A 84 0.57 8.43 -28.42
C VAL A 84 1.42 9.68 -28.62
N TYR A 85 2.49 9.57 -29.41
CA TYR A 85 3.28 10.71 -29.81
C TYR A 85 2.57 11.42 -30.96
N TYR A 86 1.98 12.57 -30.69
CA TYR A 86 1.56 13.48 -31.74
C TYR A 86 2.81 14.14 -32.32
N TYR A 87 3.35 13.54 -33.39
CA TYR A 87 4.32 14.23 -34.25
C TYR A 87 3.56 15.29 -35.03
N THR A 88 3.55 16.53 -34.53
CA THR A 88 3.20 17.69 -35.36
C THR A 88 4.36 17.91 -36.32
N ARG A 89 4.10 17.76 -37.62
CA ARG A 89 5.03 18.15 -38.69
C ARG A 89 5.18 19.66 -38.75
#